data_AF-A0A084D839-F1
#
_entry.id   AF-A0A084D839-F1
#
_cell.length_a   1.000
_cell.length_b   1.000
_cell.length_c   1.000
_cell.angle_alpha   90.00
_cell.angle_beta   90.00
_cell.angle_gamma   90.00
#
_symmetry.space_group_name_H-M   'P 1'
#
loop_
_entity.id
_entity.type
_entity.pdbx_description
1 polymer ?
#
loop_
_entity_poly.entity_id
_entity_poly.type
_entity_poly.pdbx_seq_one_letter_code
_entity_poly.pdbx_strand_id
1 'polypeptide(L)'
;MTLQALEILMRSLFEDERLEILADTGYSLSFVVPGKLRDVKAALLARTDPAGWDGEAGNAFYRCDDEDWALYLRSIPHAVYCIASVRSLHARHMQQYEGASTVTPEQQAIDDAEEARRRQEADARRRRDTRDEPLAPLGGPFHSDGERVWARIGSGHRYRALNTFDLGSFRHLVDHFAVDASGLRYYAAGTAFGDDDAGEEGIVADGDAATLEALGGDWYRDARQAYYFERDPYDPDRGPSRLTVVKADVASLTHIGGAYARDAKHLFCAGVRKRGIDDPAGVVGLGYRYARLGAQILYDGKIVTTPGRVDVETARAVFHDMLIDADGHVLWGKNYRKPLPGIDARSLRFLTWAFAVDDRRVYYRTNTNLAVCDGVDRASVEVVPPMRIRDRNGLIEIRYPEGAVHVPDPSPES
;
A
#
# COMPACT_ATOMS: atom_id res chain seq x y z
N MET A 1 -22.90 33.04 28.33
CA MET A 1 -22.20 34.20 27.69
C MET A 1 -22.94 34.60 26.40
N THR A 2 -22.82 35.83 25.88
CA THR A 2 -23.33 36.19 24.52
C THR A 2 -22.19 36.17 23.50
N LEU A 3 -22.51 36.09 22.20
CA LEU A 3 -21.46 36.08 21.16
C LEU A 3 -20.66 37.39 21.10
N GLN A 4 -21.33 38.53 21.33
CA GLN A 4 -20.66 39.83 21.44
C GLN A 4 -19.71 39.88 22.65
N ALA A 5 -20.10 39.29 23.78
CA ALA A 5 -19.22 39.17 24.94
C ALA A 5 -18.03 38.24 24.66
N LEU A 6 -18.25 37.16 23.90
CA LEU A 6 -17.17 36.26 23.45
C LEU A 6 -16.19 36.98 22.52
N GLU A 7 -16.67 37.82 21.60
CA GLU A 7 -15.79 38.60 20.71
C GLU A 7 -14.89 39.56 21.51
N ILE A 8 -15.48 40.30 22.46
CA ILE A 8 -14.72 41.18 23.37
C ILE A 8 -13.66 40.40 24.14
N LEU A 9 -14.03 39.22 24.64
CA LEU A 9 -13.10 38.32 25.33
C LEU A 9 -11.97 37.85 24.42
N MET A 10 -12.25 37.46 23.16
CA MET A 10 -11.20 37.03 22.22
C MET A 10 -10.24 38.16 21.89
N ARG A 11 -10.75 39.38 21.63
CA ARG A 11 -9.90 40.56 21.40
C ARG A 11 -8.98 40.84 22.60
N SER A 12 -9.50 40.68 23.82
CA SER A 12 -8.71 40.84 25.05
C SER A 12 -7.68 39.71 25.23
N LEU A 13 -8.06 38.45 25.06
CA LEU A 13 -7.17 37.29 25.27
C LEU A 13 -6.00 37.26 24.28
N PHE A 14 -6.26 37.62 23.03
CA PHE A 14 -5.25 37.68 21.98
C PHE A 14 -4.54 39.04 21.92
N GLU A 15 -4.90 40.01 22.77
CA GLU A 15 -4.36 41.38 22.78
C GLU A 15 -4.41 42.06 21.40
N ASP A 16 -5.50 41.82 20.66
CA ASP A 16 -5.70 42.37 19.33
C ASP A 16 -7.09 42.99 19.21
N GLU A 17 -7.16 44.31 19.39
CA GLU A 17 -8.40 45.07 19.21
C GLU A 17 -8.92 45.02 17.77
N ARG A 18 -8.07 44.68 16.79
CA ARG A 18 -8.38 44.61 15.36
C ARG A 18 -8.52 43.18 14.83
N LEU A 19 -8.61 42.19 15.72
CA LEU A 19 -8.85 40.79 15.36
C LEU A 19 -9.94 40.66 14.30
N GLU A 20 -9.59 40.11 13.15
CA GLU A 20 -10.51 39.96 12.02
C GLU A 20 -11.33 38.69 12.18
N ILE A 21 -12.64 38.83 12.36
CA ILE A 21 -13.57 37.71 12.42
C ILE A 21 -13.93 37.29 11.00
N LEU A 22 -13.56 36.07 10.64
CA LEU A 22 -13.75 35.50 9.30
C LEU A 22 -15.14 34.89 9.11
N ALA A 23 -15.71 34.35 10.18
CA ALA A 23 -17.05 33.75 10.14
C ALA A 23 -17.74 33.78 11.51
N ASP A 24 -19.05 33.93 11.48
CA ASP A 24 -19.97 33.89 12.61
C ASP A 24 -21.11 32.92 12.30
N THR A 25 -21.33 31.93 13.17
CA THR A 25 -22.40 30.91 13.03
C THR A 25 -23.61 31.14 13.93
N GLY A 26 -23.66 32.27 14.65
CA GLY A 26 -24.65 32.58 15.68
C GLY A 26 -24.35 31.97 17.06
N TYR A 27 -23.33 31.11 17.15
CA TYR A 27 -22.84 30.50 18.41
C TYR A 27 -21.32 30.36 18.47
N SER A 28 -20.60 30.64 17.39
CA SER A 28 -19.14 30.59 17.32
C SER A 28 -18.58 31.69 16.43
N LEU A 29 -17.34 32.09 16.72
CA LEU A 29 -16.53 33.04 15.98
C LEU A 29 -15.30 32.30 15.45
N SER A 30 -15.02 32.46 14.16
CA SER A 30 -13.80 31.93 13.54
C SER A 30 -12.87 33.05 13.12
N PHE A 31 -11.58 32.90 13.41
CA PHE A 31 -10.56 33.90 13.07
C PHE A 31 -9.18 33.24 12.94
N VAL A 32 -8.20 33.99 12.45
CA VAL A 32 -6.82 33.51 12.27
C VAL A 32 -5.86 34.43 12.99
N VAL A 33 -4.87 33.84 13.67
CA VAL A 33 -3.77 34.59 14.27
C VAL A 33 -2.43 34.13 13.69
N PRO A 34 -1.47 35.04 13.46
CA PRO A 34 -0.17 34.69 12.92
C PRO A 34 0.66 33.90 13.94
N GLY A 35 1.52 33.01 13.45
CA GLY A 35 2.49 32.29 14.28
C GLY A 35 2.25 30.80 14.39
N LYS A 36 2.97 30.16 15.33
CA LYS A 36 2.90 28.70 15.55
C LYS A 36 1.98 28.40 16.73
N LEU A 37 1.22 27.31 16.60
CA LEU A 37 0.27 26.83 17.62
C LEU A 37 0.87 26.77 19.03
N ARG A 38 2.11 26.28 19.16
CA ARG A 38 2.79 26.18 20.46
C ARG A 38 2.95 27.54 21.14
N ASP A 39 3.34 28.55 20.38
CA ASP A 39 3.66 29.87 20.91
C ASP A 39 2.36 30.64 21.24
N VAL A 40 1.33 30.49 20.40
CA VAL A 40 -0.03 31.02 20.66
C VAL A 40 -0.65 30.38 21.91
N LYS A 41 -0.59 29.05 22.05
CA LYS A 41 -1.09 28.35 23.24
C LYS A 41 -0.34 28.78 24.50
N ALA A 42 0.97 28.96 24.43
CA ALA A 42 1.78 29.43 25.56
C ALA A 42 1.38 30.83 26.03
N ALA A 43 1.08 31.75 25.11
CA ALA A 43 0.60 33.09 25.46
C ALA A 43 -0.78 33.05 26.13
N LEU A 44 -1.69 32.21 25.62
CA LEU A 44 -3.04 32.07 26.18
C LEU A 44 -3.03 31.41 27.56
N LEU A 45 -2.12 30.45 27.81
CA LEU A 45 -1.94 29.82 29.13
C LEU A 45 -1.62 30.82 30.25
N ALA A 46 -1.05 31.98 29.93
CA ALA A 46 -0.79 33.03 30.92
C ALA A 46 -2.06 33.79 31.37
N ARG A 47 -3.18 33.61 30.65
CA ARG A 47 -4.42 34.40 30.78
C ARG A 47 -5.66 33.52 30.94
N THR A 48 -5.48 32.21 30.96
CA THR A 48 -6.55 31.21 31.07
C THR A 48 -6.17 30.17 32.12
N ASP A 49 -7.13 29.42 32.62
CA ASP A 49 -6.86 28.35 33.59
C ASP A 49 -6.12 27.19 32.90
N PRO A 50 -4.91 26.80 33.35
CA PRO A 50 -4.20 25.66 32.79
C PRO A 50 -5.00 24.36 32.80
N ALA A 51 -5.91 24.16 33.76
CA ALA A 51 -6.73 22.96 33.88
C ALA A 51 -7.79 22.84 32.76
N GLY A 52 -8.13 23.95 32.08
CA GLY A 52 -9.10 23.96 31.00
C GLY A 52 -8.54 23.55 29.63
N TRP A 53 -7.22 23.30 29.53
CA TRP A 53 -6.56 22.99 28.26
C TRP A 53 -6.37 21.50 28.01
N ASP A 54 -6.64 21.07 26.78
CA ASP A 54 -6.43 19.71 26.27
C ASP A 54 -5.92 19.74 24.80
N GLY A 55 -5.62 18.57 24.22
CA GLY A 55 -5.31 18.35 22.81
C GLY A 55 -3.91 17.77 22.52
N GLU A 56 -3.78 17.18 21.32
CA GLU A 56 -2.55 16.54 20.82
C GLU A 56 -1.93 17.30 19.62
N ALA A 57 -0.73 16.89 19.20
CA ALA A 57 0.09 17.59 18.20
C ALA A 57 -0.70 18.11 16.97
N GLY A 58 -0.78 19.44 16.84
CA GLY A 58 -1.44 20.14 15.73
C GLY A 58 -2.81 20.73 16.06
N ASN A 59 -3.41 20.34 17.19
CA ASN A 59 -4.72 20.81 17.66
C ASN A 59 -4.68 21.10 19.17
N ALA A 60 -5.31 22.18 19.62
CA ALA A 60 -5.48 22.46 21.05
C ALA A 60 -6.89 22.93 21.34
N PHE A 61 -7.41 22.54 22.50
CA PHE A 61 -8.75 22.87 22.94
C PHE A 61 -8.67 23.50 24.34
N TYR A 62 -9.45 24.54 24.55
CA TYR A 62 -9.66 25.15 25.85
C TYR A 62 -11.14 25.16 26.17
N ARG A 63 -11.49 24.87 27.42
CA ARG A 63 -12.86 24.90 27.91
C ARG A 63 -12.95 25.66 29.23
N CYS A 64 -13.84 26.64 29.29
CA CYS A 64 -14.21 27.33 30.51
C CYS A 64 -15.68 27.04 30.82
N ASP A 65 -15.92 26.13 31.77
CA ASP A 65 -17.28 25.72 32.14
C ASP A 65 -18.02 26.87 32.86
N ASP A 66 -17.33 27.59 33.75
CA ASP A 66 -17.90 28.67 34.56
C ASP A 66 -18.33 29.90 33.74
N GLU A 67 -17.62 30.18 32.64
CA GLU A 67 -17.90 31.33 31.77
C GLU A 67 -18.63 30.95 30.48
N ASP A 68 -18.99 29.67 30.30
CA ASP A 68 -19.82 29.20 29.17
C ASP A 68 -19.17 29.40 27.78
N TRP A 69 -17.86 29.15 27.65
CA TRP A 69 -17.18 29.21 26.35
C TRP A 69 -16.08 28.16 26.16
N ALA A 70 -15.72 27.92 24.91
CA ALA A 70 -14.63 27.05 24.50
C ALA A 70 -13.84 27.70 23.35
N LEU A 71 -12.57 27.33 23.22
CA LEU A 71 -11.70 27.77 22.13
C LEU A 71 -10.94 26.58 21.55
N TYR A 72 -11.01 26.45 20.24
CA TYR A 72 -10.27 25.49 19.47
C TYR A 72 -9.19 26.19 18.66
N LEU A 73 -8.01 25.59 18.62
CA LEU A 73 -6.85 26.06 17.87
C LEU A 73 -6.34 24.94 16.97
N ARG A 74 -6.10 25.26 15.70
CA ARG A 74 -5.51 24.32 14.72
C ARG A 74 -4.35 24.97 14.00
N SER A 75 -3.24 24.25 13.89
CA SER A 75 -2.11 24.71 13.09
C SER A 75 -2.46 24.67 11.59
N ILE A 76 -2.21 25.78 10.89
CA ILE A 76 -2.23 25.88 9.43
C ILE A 76 -0.89 26.46 8.94
N PRO A 77 -0.55 26.42 7.64
CA PRO A 77 0.69 27.02 7.15
C PRO A 77 0.81 28.49 7.57
N HIS A 78 1.86 28.81 8.35
CA HIS A 78 2.22 30.15 8.84
C HIS A 78 1.24 30.83 9.82
N ALA A 79 0.20 30.14 10.29
CA ALA A 79 -0.78 30.72 11.20
C ALA A 79 -1.51 29.66 12.05
N VAL A 80 -2.38 30.13 12.94
CA VAL A 80 -3.28 29.30 13.75
C VAL A 80 -4.72 29.70 13.44
N TYR A 81 -5.52 28.71 13.04
CA TYR A 81 -6.96 28.88 12.86
C TYR A 81 -7.66 28.66 14.20
N CYS A 82 -8.51 29.61 14.58
CA CYS A 82 -9.17 29.65 15.88
C CYS A 82 -10.68 29.59 15.69
N ILE A 83 -11.35 28.77 16.52
CA ILE A 83 -12.81 28.79 16.66
C ILE A 83 -13.14 28.97 18.13
N ALA A 84 -13.72 30.11 18.49
CA ALA A 84 -14.27 30.36 19.82
C ALA A 84 -15.78 30.11 19.79
N SER A 85 -16.33 29.38 20.76
CA SER A 85 -17.75 29.05 20.79
C SER A 85 -18.37 29.34 22.16
N VAL A 86 -19.60 29.88 22.16
CA VAL A 86 -20.44 29.92 23.36
C VAL A 86 -21.11 28.55 23.50
N ARG A 87 -20.86 27.85 24.61
CA ARG A 87 -21.23 26.43 24.72
C ARG A 87 -22.73 26.23 24.82
N SER A 88 -23.43 27.06 25.58
CA SER A 88 -24.89 27.01 25.70
C SER A 88 -25.61 27.28 24.38
N LEU A 89 -25.11 28.23 23.57
CA LEU A 89 -25.65 28.52 22.24
C LEU A 89 -25.36 27.38 21.26
N HIS A 90 -24.15 26.82 21.31
CA HIS A 90 -23.81 25.64 20.50
C HIS A 90 -24.68 24.43 20.89
N ALA A 91 -24.89 24.17 22.19
CA ALA A 91 -25.76 23.10 22.66
C ALA A 91 -27.21 23.29 22.19
N ARG A 92 -27.74 24.52 22.24
CA ARG A 92 -29.08 24.85 21.72
C ARG A 92 -29.18 24.65 20.20
N HIS A 93 -28.11 24.98 19.46
CA HIS A 93 -28.03 24.70 18.03
C HIS A 93 -28.05 23.19 17.77
N MET A 94 -27.26 22.41 18.52
CA MET A 94 -27.21 20.94 18.38
C MET A 94 -28.54 20.26 18.74
N GLN A 95 -29.28 20.76 19.74
CA GLN A 95 -30.61 20.24 20.08
C GLN A 95 -31.61 20.32 18.91
N GLN A 96 -31.44 21.27 17.98
CA GLN A 96 -32.30 21.35 16.78
C GLN A 96 -32.02 20.22 15.79
N TYR A 97 -30.83 19.61 15.85
CA TYR A 97 -30.43 18.47 15.00
C TYR A 97 -30.62 17.12 15.69
N GLU A 98 -30.67 17.07 17.03
CA GLU A 98 -31.01 15.84 17.77
C GLU A 98 -32.42 15.33 17.43
N GLY A 99 -33.38 16.23 17.17
CA GLY A 99 -34.71 15.85 16.66
C GLY A 99 -34.72 15.42 15.19
N ALA A 100 -33.83 15.98 14.35
CA ALA A 100 -33.74 15.71 12.92
C ALA A 100 -32.94 14.43 12.57
N SER A 101 -32.20 13.88 13.54
CA SER A 101 -31.38 12.67 13.40
C SER A 101 -32.10 11.37 13.83
N THR A 102 -33.38 11.45 14.20
CA THR A 102 -34.14 10.24 14.54
C THR A 102 -34.57 9.52 13.26
N VAL A 103 -33.74 8.56 12.82
CA VAL A 103 -34.16 7.54 11.86
C VAL A 103 -35.41 6.88 12.46
N THR A 104 -36.54 6.99 11.78
CA THR A 104 -37.77 6.38 12.27
C THR A 104 -37.59 4.86 12.32
N PRO A 105 -38.29 4.12 13.20
CA PRO A 105 -38.26 2.66 13.19
C PRO A 105 -38.62 2.07 11.82
N GLU A 106 -39.44 2.77 11.04
CA GLU A 106 -39.77 2.41 9.65
C GLU A 106 -38.57 2.57 8.71
N GLN A 107 -37.84 3.68 8.80
CA GLN A 107 -36.64 3.91 7.99
C GLN A 107 -35.51 2.94 8.37
N GLN A 108 -35.34 2.65 9.67
CA GLN A 108 -34.36 1.66 10.13
C GLN A 108 -34.71 0.26 9.58
N ALA A 109 -35.99 -0.12 9.58
CA ALA A 109 -36.42 -1.40 9.01
C ALA A 109 -36.20 -1.48 7.49
N ILE A 110 -36.31 -0.36 6.76
CA ILE A 110 -35.98 -0.28 5.33
C ILE A 110 -34.48 -0.45 5.13
N ASP A 111 -33.65 0.26 5.89
CA ASP A 111 -32.20 0.20 5.79
C ASP A 111 -31.67 -1.21 6.12
N ASP A 112 -32.21 -1.83 7.17
CA ASP A 112 -31.89 -3.20 7.57
C ASP A 112 -32.30 -4.22 6.49
N ALA A 113 -33.48 -4.04 5.88
CA ALA A 113 -33.96 -4.90 4.81
C ALA A 113 -33.13 -4.74 3.53
N GLU A 114 -32.71 -3.52 3.20
CA GLU A 114 -31.80 -3.27 2.08
C GLU A 114 -30.42 -3.88 2.34
N GLU A 115 -29.88 -3.74 3.54
CA GLU A 115 -28.60 -4.35 3.90
C GLU A 115 -28.69 -5.88 3.86
N ALA A 116 -29.77 -6.46 4.39
CA ALA A 116 -30.02 -7.89 4.31
C ALA A 116 -30.11 -8.38 2.86
N ARG A 117 -30.80 -7.64 1.97
CA ARG A 117 -30.84 -7.94 0.54
C ARG A 117 -29.45 -7.86 -0.09
N ARG A 118 -28.68 -6.80 0.19
CA ARG A 118 -27.31 -6.65 -0.33
C ARG A 118 -26.41 -7.81 0.12
N ARG A 119 -26.51 -8.24 1.39
CA ARG A 119 -25.78 -9.40 1.92
C ARG A 119 -26.20 -10.70 1.23
N GLN A 120 -27.50 -10.93 1.06
CA GLN A 120 -28.01 -12.11 0.37
C GLN A 120 -27.55 -12.18 -1.09
N GLU A 121 -27.61 -11.06 -1.81
CA GLU A 121 -27.09 -10.96 -3.18
C GLU A 121 -25.58 -11.19 -3.23
N ALA A 122 -24.82 -10.61 -2.31
CA ALA A 122 -23.37 -10.83 -2.22
C ALA A 122 -23.01 -12.30 -1.96
N ASP A 123 -23.72 -12.96 -1.03
CA ASP A 123 -23.51 -14.38 -0.74
C ASP A 123 -23.89 -15.29 -1.92
N ALA A 124 -25.00 -14.99 -2.60
CA ALA A 124 -25.42 -15.71 -3.80
C ALA A 124 -24.40 -15.56 -4.93
N ARG A 125 -23.88 -14.34 -5.16
CA ARG A 125 -22.79 -14.09 -6.12
C ARG A 125 -21.53 -14.85 -5.76
N ARG A 126 -21.09 -14.78 -4.50
CA ARG A 126 -19.89 -15.47 -4.02
C ARG A 126 -19.99 -16.98 -4.26
N ARG A 127 -21.11 -17.61 -3.92
CA ARG A 127 -21.33 -19.05 -4.16
C ARG A 127 -21.31 -19.44 -5.63
N ARG A 128 -21.75 -18.55 -6.52
CA ARG A 128 -21.76 -18.79 -7.97
C ARG A 128 -20.38 -18.60 -8.61
N ASP A 129 -19.60 -17.65 -8.10
CA ASP A 129 -18.40 -17.13 -8.76
C ASP A 129 -17.09 -17.55 -8.05
N THR A 130 -17.19 -18.43 -7.05
CA THR A 130 -16.03 -19.08 -6.41
C THR A 130 -16.21 -20.59 -6.34
N ARG A 131 -15.10 -21.33 -6.42
CA ARG A 131 -15.05 -22.79 -6.24
C ARG A 131 -13.83 -23.18 -5.41
N ASP A 132 -13.98 -24.24 -4.63
CA ASP A 132 -12.90 -24.79 -3.80
C ASP A 132 -12.52 -26.23 -4.22
N GLU A 133 -13.26 -26.83 -5.16
CA GLU A 133 -12.96 -28.11 -5.76
C GLU A 133 -11.97 -28.00 -6.94
N PRO A 134 -11.12 -29.02 -7.20
CA PRO A 134 -10.21 -29.03 -8.33
C PRO A 134 -10.94 -28.92 -9.68
N LEU A 135 -10.45 -28.03 -10.55
CA LEU A 135 -10.96 -27.82 -11.91
C LEU A 135 -9.96 -28.28 -12.98
N ALA A 136 -10.44 -28.51 -14.20
CA ALA A 136 -9.57 -28.94 -15.32
C ALA A 136 -8.67 -27.78 -15.77
N PRO A 137 -7.35 -27.98 -15.95
CA PRO A 137 -6.45 -26.90 -16.34
C PRO A 137 -6.61 -26.52 -17.81
N LEU A 138 -6.56 -25.21 -18.10
CA LEU A 138 -6.53 -24.64 -19.46
C LEU A 138 -5.14 -24.07 -19.84
N GLY A 139 -4.19 -24.04 -18.90
CA GLY A 139 -2.86 -23.44 -19.06
C GLY A 139 -2.67 -22.24 -18.12
N GLY A 140 -1.43 -22.02 -17.65
CA GLY A 140 -1.12 -20.96 -16.69
C GLY A 140 -2.00 -21.03 -15.42
N PRO A 141 -2.59 -19.91 -14.95
CA PRO A 141 -3.52 -19.90 -13.83
C PRO A 141 -4.95 -20.33 -14.18
N PHE A 142 -5.25 -20.58 -15.46
CA PHE A 142 -6.61 -20.74 -15.98
C PHE A 142 -7.10 -22.19 -15.93
N HIS A 143 -8.39 -22.36 -15.61
CA HIS A 143 -9.07 -23.62 -15.42
C HIS A 143 -10.50 -23.56 -15.96
N SER A 144 -11.17 -24.71 -16.10
CA SER A 144 -12.56 -24.81 -16.52
C SER A 144 -13.36 -25.82 -15.70
N ASP A 145 -14.64 -25.53 -15.51
CA ASP A 145 -15.68 -26.48 -15.07
C ASP A 145 -16.51 -27.04 -16.24
N GLY A 146 -16.10 -26.76 -17.49
CA GLY A 146 -16.83 -27.14 -18.71
C GLY A 146 -17.83 -26.10 -19.20
N GLU A 147 -18.14 -25.07 -18.40
CA GLU A 147 -19.08 -24.00 -18.75
C GLU A 147 -18.42 -22.63 -18.75
N ARG A 148 -17.47 -22.40 -17.85
CA ARG A 148 -16.81 -21.11 -17.65
C ARG A 148 -15.29 -21.25 -17.61
N VAL A 149 -14.62 -20.11 -17.78
CA VAL A 149 -13.19 -19.96 -17.47
C VAL A 149 -13.05 -19.52 -16.01
N TRP A 150 -12.10 -20.10 -15.31
CA TRP A 150 -11.80 -19.84 -13.91
C TRP A 150 -10.32 -19.52 -13.76
N ALA A 151 -9.98 -18.66 -12.80
CA ALA A 151 -8.60 -18.42 -12.42
C ALA A 151 -8.34 -18.87 -10.99
N ARG A 152 -7.19 -19.49 -10.77
CA ARG A 152 -6.73 -19.91 -9.45
C ARG A 152 -6.35 -18.69 -8.60
N ILE A 153 -6.84 -18.62 -7.37
CA ILE A 153 -6.50 -17.57 -6.40
C ILE A 153 -5.58 -18.14 -5.33
N GLY A 154 -4.37 -17.61 -5.23
CA GLY A 154 -3.37 -17.99 -4.23
C GLY A 154 -2.95 -19.47 -4.32
N SER A 155 -2.55 -20.02 -3.17
CA SER A 155 -2.21 -21.44 -3.04
C SER A 155 -3.44 -22.29 -2.68
N GLY A 156 -3.51 -23.52 -3.20
CA GLY A 156 -4.63 -24.44 -2.98
C GLY A 156 -5.66 -24.49 -4.11
N HIS A 157 -6.84 -25.08 -3.86
CA HIS A 157 -7.88 -25.29 -4.87
C HIS A 157 -8.94 -24.20 -4.88
N ARG A 158 -8.55 -22.93 -4.67
CA ARG A 158 -9.48 -21.81 -4.70
C ARG A 158 -9.50 -21.19 -6.10
N TYR A 159 -10.69 -21.02 -6.65
CA TYR A 159 -10.91 -20.49 -7.99
C TYR A 159 -11.94 -19.36 -7.97
N ARG A 160 -11.78 -18.40 -8.89
CA ARG A 160 -12.79 -17.36 -9.19
C ARG A 160 -13.17 -17.40 -10.65
N ALA A 161 -14.46 -17.26 -10.93
CA ALA A 161 -14.98 -17.26 -12.28
C ALA A 161 -14.53 -15.99 -13.02
N LEU A 162 -14.09 -16.14 -14.26
CA LEU A 162 -13.82 -15.06 -15.19
C LEU A 162 -15.04 -14.92 -16.12
N ASN A 163 -16.08 -14.27 -15.64
CA ASN A 163 -17.41 -14.29 -16.27
C ASN A 163 -17.46 -13.64 -17.66
N THR A 164 -16.46 -12.84 -18.01
CA THR A 164 -16.35 -12.13 -19.29
C THR A 164 -15.46 -12.84 -20.32
N PHE A 165 -14.85 -13.98 -19.94
CA PHE A 165 -13.97 -14.76 -20.81
C PHE A 165 -14.79 -15.81 -21.55
N ASP A 166 -14.62 -15.88 -22.88
CA ASP A 166 -15.33 -16.86 -23.70
C ASP A 166 -14.60 -18.21 -23.71
N LEU A 167 -15.16 -19.22 -23.05
CA LEU A 167 -14.57 -20.56 -22.97
C LEU A 167 -14.41 -21.21 -24.35
N GLY A 168 -15.34 -20.97 -25.30
CA GLY A 168 -15.35 -21.65 -26.60
C GLY A 168 -14.17 -21.29 -27.50
N SER A 169 -13.66 -20.05 -27.38
CA SER A 169 -12.51 -19.54 -28.12
C SER A 169 -11.28 -19.32 -27.25
N PHE A 170 -11.34 -19.67 -25.96
CA PHE A 170 -10.27 -19.45 -25.01
C PHE A 170 -9.00 -20.22 -25.39
N ARG A 171 -7.87 -19.53 -25.35
CA ARG A 171 -6.54 -20.13 -25.44
C ARG A 171 -5.57 -19.42 -24.51
N HIS A 172 -4.91 -20.17 -23.63
CA HIS A 172 -3.78 -19.67 -22.84
C HIS A 172 -2.60 -19.31 -23.76
N LEU A 173 -1.90 -18.21 -23.45
CA LEU A 173 -0.72 -17.76 -24.19
C LEU A 173 0.54 -17.92 -23.34
N VAL A 174 0.77 -17.01 -22.40
CA VAL A 174 1.96 -16.97 -21.55
C VAL A 174 1.58 -16.38 -20.20
N ASP A 175 2.08 -16.95 -19.12
CA ASP A 175 1.82 -16.50 -17.75
C ASP A 175 0.33 -16.24 -17.51
N HIS A 176 -0.04 -14.98 -17.27
CA HIS A 176 -1.41 -14.53 -16.99
C HIS A 176 -2.16 -14.00 -18.22
N PHE A 177 -1.60 -14.16 -19.42
CA PHE A 177 -2.22 -13.78 -20.68
C PHE A 177 -2.92 -14.96 -21.35
N ALA A 178 -4.05 -14.63 -21.95
CA ALA A 178 -4.84 -15.54 -22.78
C ALA A 178 -5.42 -14.76 -23.97
N VAL A 179 -6.09 -15.46 -24.87
CA VAL A 179 -6.88 -14.86 -25.96
C VAL A 179 -8.23 -15.54 -26.02
N ASP A 180 -9.25 -14.78 -26.36
CA ASP A 180 -10.57 -15.29 -26.76
C ASP A 180 -11.12 -14.47 -27.94
N ALA A 181 -12.38 -14.70 -28.31
CA ALA A 181 -13.04 -14.04 -29.44
C ALA A 181 -13.10 -12.51 -29.30
N SER A 182 -12.97 -11.96 -28.09
CA SER A 182 -12.93 -10.52 -27.85
C SER A 182 -11.52 -9.94 -27.96
N GLY A 183 -10.49 -10.76 -28.01
CA GLY A 183 -9.10 -10.34 -28.22
C GLY A 183 -8.16 -10.78 -27.09
N LEU A 184 -7.09 -10.02 -26.90
CA LEU A 184 -6.08 -10.31 -25.89
C LEU A 184 -6.67 -10.10 -24.49
N ARG A 185 -6.47 -11.09 -23.62
CA ARG A 185 -6.95 -11.13 -22.24
C ARG A 185 -5.79 -11.18 -21.25
N TYR A 186 -6.01 -10.62 -20.07
CA TYR A 186 -5.07 -10.59 -18.96
C TYR A 186 -5.78 -10.84 -17.62
N TYR A 187 -5.17 -11.66 -16.77
CA TYR A 187 -5.64 -11.90 -15.41
C TYR A 187 -4.64 -11.38 -14.36
N ALA A 188 -4.99 -10.33 -13.63
CA ALA A 188 -4.20 -9.92 -12.47
C ALA A 188 -4.48 -10.84 -11.29
N ALA A 189 -3.58 -11.79 -11.00
CA ALA A 189 -3.68 -12.60 -9.78
C ALA A 189 -3.73 -11.69 -8.53
N GLY A 190 -4.62 -12.00 -7.59
CA GLY A 190 -4.69 -11.31 -6.30
C GLY A 190 -5.43 -9.97 -6.29
N THR A 191 -5.77 -9.37 -7.44
CA THR A 191 -6.78 -8.32 -7.42
C THR A 191 -8.10 -8.97 -7.03
N ALA A 192 -8.49 -8.75 -5.78
CA ALA A 192 -9.87 -8.44 -5.50
C ALA A 192 -10.22 -7.26 -6.42
N PHE A 193 -10.60 -7.55 -7.67
CA PHE A 193 -11.41 -6.65 -8.46
C PHE A 193 -12.53 -6.27 -7.51
N GLY A 194 -12.52 -5.02 -7.05
CA GLY A 194 -13.58 -4.49 -6.23
C GLY A 194 -14.88 -4.71 -6.98
N ASP A 195 -15.96 -4.89 -6.23
CA ASP A 195 -17.26 -5.31 -6.77
C ASP A 195 -17.84 -4.34 -7.84
N ASP A 196 -17.19 -3.19 -8.08
CA ASP A 196 -17.56 -2.15 -9.03
C ASP A 196 -16.82 -2.18 -10.40
N ASP A 197 -15.80 -3.03 -10.60
CA ASP A 197 -14.97 -3.05 -11.84
C ASP A 197 -15.53 -3.97 -12.95
N ALA A 198 -16.84 -4.16 -13.01
CA ALA A 198 -17.52 -5.11 -13.91
C ALA A 198 -17.55 -4.71 -15.42
N GLY A 199 -16.77 -3.72 -15.84
CA GLY A 199 -16.91 -3.08 -17.17
C GLY A 199 -16.08 -3.67 -18.31
N GLU A 200 -14.82 -4.03 -18.08
CA GLU A 200 -13.86 -4.41 -19.13
C GLU A 200 -12.83 -5.41 -18.58
N GLU A 201 -13.31 -6.39 -17.83
CA GLU A 201 -12.47 -7.36 -17.12
C GLU A 201 -11.43 -8.02 -18.04
N GLY A 202 -10.17 -7.67 -17.80
CA GLY A 202 -9.01 -8.32 -18.40
C GLY A 202 -8.82 -8.09 -19.90
N ILE A 203 -9.63 -7.30 -20.61
CA ILE A 203 -9.37 -7.00 -22.03
C ILE A 203 -8.17 -6.07 -22.13
N VAL A 204 -7.19 -6.44 -22.95
CA VAL A 204 -6.04 -5.61 -23.26
C VAL A 204 -6.33 -4.85 -24.55
N ALA A 205 -6.71 -3.57 -24.40
CA ALA A 205 -7.02 -2.71 -25.53
C ALA A 205 -5.85 -2.62 -26.53
N ASP A 206 -6.18 -2.78 -27.82
CA ASP A 206 -5.26 -2.78 -28.96
C ASP A 206 -4.17 -3.86 -28.95
N GLY A 207 -4.20 -4.80 -28.00
CA GLY A 207 -3.24 -5.88 -27.87
C GLY A 207 -3.25 -6.85 -29.06
N ASP A 208 -2.09 -7.36 -29.41
CA ASP A 208 -1.87 -8.34 -30.48
C ASP A 208 -1.48 -9.71 -29.89
N ALA A 209 -2.49 -10.53 -29.63
CA ALA A 209 -2.32 -11.87 -29.11
C ALA A 209 -1.47 -12.80 -29.98
N ALA A 210 -1.31 -12.53 -31.28
CA ALA A 210 -0.55 -13.40 -32.18
C ALA A 210 0.96 -13.23 -32.03
N THR A 211 1.41 -12.07 -31.54
CA THR A 211 2.83 -11.70 -31.43
C THR A 211 3.28 -11.47 -30.00
N LEU A 212 2.40 -11.70 -29.02
CA LEU A 212 2.71 -11.57 -27.60
C LEU A 212 3.83 -12.52 -27.18
N GLU A 213 4.85 -11.97 -26.52
CA GLU A 213 5.95 -12.70 -25.93
C GLU A 213 6.34 -12.14 -24.55
N ALA A 214 6.89 -13.02 -23.71
CA ALA A 214 7.54 -12.64 -22.46
C ALA A 214 9.01 -12.28 -22.73
N LEU A 215 9.45 -11.12 -22.23
CA LEU A 215 10.83 -10.66 -22.34
C LEU A 215 11.71 -11.12 -21.18
N GLY A 216 11.09 -11.59 -20.09
CA GLY A 216 11.75 -11.93 -18.84
C GLY A 216 11.40 -10.97 -17.71
N GLY A 217 11.49 -11.47 -16.47
CA GLY A 217 10.87 -10.78 -15.34
C GLY A 217 9.37 -10.59 -15.57
N ASP A 218 8.84 -9.43 -15.17
CA ASP A 218 7.43 -9.08 -15.38
C ASP A 218 7.20 -8.21 -16.64
N TRP A 219 8.05 -8.36 -17.67
CA TRP A 219 7.98 -7.61 -18.92
C TRP A 219 7.50 -8.46 -20.09
N TYR A 220 6.59 -7.88 -20.89
CA TYR A 220 6.03 -8.51 -22.08
C TYR A 220 5.96 -7.49 -23.21
N ARG A 221 5.85 -7.97 -24.45
CA ARG A 221 5.48 -7.12 -25.59
C ARG A 221 4.73 -7.93 -26.62
N ASP A 222 3.98 -7.24 -27.46
CA ASP A 222 3.51 -7.74 -28.74
C ASP A 222 4.03 -6.83 -29.86
N ALA A 223 3.54 -6.96 -31.10
CA ALA A 223 3.99 -6.15 -32.23
C ALA A 223 3.61 -4.66 -32.13
N ARG A 224 2.72 -4.28 -31.20
CA ARG A 224 2.11 -2.93 -31.10
C ARG A 224 2.45 -2.24 -29.79
N GLN A 225 2.57 -2.99 -28.71
CA GLN A 225 2.67 -2.46 -27.36
C GLN A 225 3.65 -3.26 -26.50
N ALA A 226 4.13 -2.59 -25.46
CA ALA A 226 4.89 -3.20 -24.38
C ALA A 226 4.07 -3.18 -23.10
N TYR A 227 4.31 -4.16 -22.24
CA TYR A 227 3.59 -4.33 -20.98
C TYR A 227 4.55 -4.56 -19.83
N TYR A 228 4.20 -4.02 -18.67
CA TYR A 228 4.80 -4.37 -17.40
C TYR A 228 3.73 -4.81 -16.42
N PHE A 229 3.95 -5.95 -15.79
CA PHE A 229 3.10 -6.44 -14.72
C PHE A 229 3.74 -6.10 -13.36
N GLU A 230 3.04 -5.31 -12.55
CA GLU A 230 3.46 -5.06 -11.18
C GLU A 230 2.69 -5.98 -10.24
N ARG A 231 3.41 -6.77 -9.46
CA ARG A 231 2.87 -7.53 -8.33
C ARG A 231 3.27 -6.87 -7.03
N ASP A 232 2.36 -6.85 -6.05
CA ASP A 232 2.72 -6.45 -4.69
C ASP A 232 3.78 -7.41 -4.13
N PRO A 233 4.99 -6.93 -3.82
CA PRO A 233 6.06 -7.79 -3.31
C PRO A 233 5.86 -8.19 -1.84
N TYR A 234 4.96 -7.53 -1.11
CA TYR A 234 4.64 -7.82 0.29
C TYR A 234 3.39 -8.70 0.43
N ASP A 235 2.53 -8.74 -0.58
CA ASP A 235 1.42 -9.68 -0.64
C ASP A 235 1.26 -10.21 -2.07
N PRO A 236 2.13 -11.13 -2.52
CA PRO A 236 2.12 -11.62 -3.89
C PRO A 236 0.87 -12.44 -4.25
N ASP A 237 0.09 -12.88 -3.25
CA ASP A 237 -1.09 -13.73 -3.44
C ASP A 237 -2.40 -12.93 -3.40
N ARG A 238 -2.48 -11.83 -2.63
CA ARG A 238 -3.70 -11.05 -2.43
C ARG A 238 -3.52 -9.55 -2.61
N GLY A 239 -2.29 -9.09 -2.78
CA GLY A 239 -1.97 -7.69 -2.98
C GLY A 239 -2.41 -7.21 -4.36
N PRO A 240 -2.56 -5.88 -4.51
CA PRO A 240 -2.92 -5.29 -5.79
C PRO A 240 -1.86 -5.65 -6.82
N SER A 241 -2.34 -6.12 -7.97
CA SER A 241 -1.49 -6.40 -9.10
C SER A 241 -2.02 -5.66 -10.32
N ARG A 242 -1.14 -5.09 -11.14
CA ARG A 242 -1.55 -4.19 -12.23
C ARG A 242 -0.76 -4.44 -13.50
N LEU A 243 -1.48 -4.57 -14.62
CA LEU A 243 -0.89 -4.47 -15.95
C LEU A 243 -0.79 -3.00 -16.37
N THR A 244 0.40 -2.60 -16.81
CA THR A 244 0.66 -1.26 -17.35
C THR A 244 1.06 -1.36 -18.80
N VAL A 245 0.36 -0.66 -19.68
CA VAL A 245 0.81 -0.43 -21.07
C VAL A 245 1.93 0.60 -21.05
N VAL A 246 3.10 0.20 -21.55
CA VAL A 246 4.33 0.99 -21.51
C VAL A 246 4.58 1.62 -22.88
N LYS A 247 4.71 2.95 -22.89
CA LYS A 247 5.11 3.69 -24.09
C LYS A 247 6.61 3.56 -24.35
N ALA A 248 6.99 2.41 -24.88
CA ALA A 248 8.35 2.06 -25.29
C ALA A 248 8.42 1.91 -26.82
N ASP A 249 9.63 2.01 -27.38
CA ASP A 249 9.88 1.45 -28.71
C ASP A 249 9.89 -0.08 -28.62
N VAL A 250 8.78 -0.68 -29.03
CA VAL A 250 8.52 -2.12 -28.97
C VAL A 250 9.61 -2.95 -29.66
N ALA A 251 10.09 -2.49 -30.82
CA ALA A 251 11.05 -3.24 -31.63
C ALA A 251 12.41 -3.37 -30.93
N SER A 252 12.82 -2.36 -30.17
CA SER A 252 14.11 -2.33 -29.46
C SER A 252 14.01 -2.60 -27.96
N LEU A 253 12.80 -2.78 -27.41
CA LEU A 253 12.60 -3.05 -26.00
C LEU A 253 13.26 -4.37 -25.57
N THR A 254 14.04 -4.31 -24.49
CA THR A 254 14.72 -5.45 -23.89
C THR A 254 14.62 -5.41 -22.37
N HIS A 255 14.37 -6.58 -21.76
CA HIS A 255 14.51 -6.76 -20.31
C HIS A 255 15.99 -6.80 -19.94
N ILE A 256 16.37 -6.11 -18.85
CA ILE A 256 17.77 -6.03 -18.39
C ILE A 256 17.97 -6.49 -16.94
N GLY A 257 16.96 -7.15 -16.35
CA GLY A 257 17.00 -7.69 -14.99
C GLY A 257 16.05 -6.99 -14.02
N GLY A 258 15.43 -7.78 -13.13
CA GLY A 258 14.45 -7.28 -12.17
C GLY A 258 13.29 -6.55 -12.86
N ALA A 259 12.92 -5.40 -12.30
CA ALA A 259 11.87 -4.52 -12.80
C ALA A 259 12.34 -3.59 -13.95
N TYR A 260 13.58 -3.72 -14.43
CA TYR A 260 14.15 -2.83 -15.43
C TYR A 260 14.06 -3.39 -16.86
N ALA A 261 13.70 -2.51 -17.77
CA ALA A 261 13.81 -2.71 -19.21
C ALA A 261 14.33 -1.43 -19.87
N ARG A 262 14.80 -1.54 -21.12
CA ARG A 262 15.23 -0.39 -21.91
C ARG A 262 14.85 -0.56 -23.37
N ASP A 263 14.59 0.55 -24.02
CA ASP A 263 14.55 0.65 -25.47
C ASP A 263 15.81 1.39 -25.98
N ALA A 264 15.91 1.66 -27.28
CA ALA A 264 17.06 2.34 -27.87
C ALA A 264 17.36 3.74 -27.29
N LYS A 265 16.40 4.39 -26.61
CA LYS A 265 16.50 5.78 -26.14
C LYS A 265 16.19 5.97 -24.66
N HIS A 266 15.54 5.01 -24.01
CA HIS A 266 14.94 5.19 -22.70
C HIS A 266 15.16 4.00 -21.79
N LEU A 267 15.34 4.32 -20.51
CA LEU A 267 15.28 3.36 -19.42
C LEU A 267 13.86 3.33 -18.82
N PHE A 268 13.39 2.14 -18.45
CA PHE A 268 12.14 1.93 -17.74
C PHE A 268 12.39 1.13 -16.46
N CYS A 269 11.59 1.40 -15.43
CA CYS A 269 11.58 0.58 -14.21
C CYS A 269 10.18 0.58 -13.58
N ALA A 270 9.64 -0.62 -13.34
CA ALA A 270 8.21 -0.94 -13.20
C ALA A 270 7.31 -0.19 -14.16
N GLY A 271 7.42 -0.46 -15.46
CA GLY A 271 6.52 0.14 -16.46
C GLY A 271 6.62 1.66 -16.64
N VAL A 272 7.44 2.35 -15.84
CA VAL A 272 7.58 3.81 -15.88
C VAL A 272 8.89 4.21 -16.53
N ARG A 273 8.78 5.05 -17.58
CA ARG A 273 9.93 5.71 -18.22
C ARG A 273 10.67 6.60 -17.23
N LYS A 274 11.98 6.42 -17.13
CA LYS A 274 12.86 7.20 -16.25
C LYS A 274 13.52 8.33 -17.03
N ARG A 275 13.85 9.41 -16.30
CA ARG A 275 14.47 10.64 -16.83
C ARG A 275 15.81 10.85 -16.13
N GLY A 276 16.71 11.60 -16.76
CA GLY A 276 18.04 11.90 -16.22
C GLY A 276 19.01 10.72 -16.28
N ILE A 277 18.78 9.79 -17.20
CA ILE A 277 19.70 8.71 -17.55
C ILE A 277 20.02 8.87 -19.03
N ASP A 278 21.18 9.46 -19.32
CA ASP A 278 21.58 9.82 -20.69
C ASP A 278 22.14 8.62 -21.48
N ASP A 279 22.59 7.57 -20.78
CA ASP A 279 23.05 6.31 -21.36
C ASP A 279 22.24 5.11 -20.82
N PRO A 280 21.04 4.83 -21.38
CA PRO A 280 20.29 3.62 -21.05
C PRO A 280 21.03 2.32 -21.43
N ALA A 281 21.93 2.37 -22.41
CA ALA A 281 22.68 1.22 -22.90
C ALA A 281 23.78 0.76 -21.90
N GLY A 282 24.26 1.66 -21.05
CA GLY A 282 25.17 1.35 -19.95
C GLY A 282 24.51 0.79 -18.69
N VAL A 283 23.17 0.76 -18.61
CA VAL A 283 22.47 0.28 -17.41
C VAL A 283 22.44 -1.24 -17.34
N VAL A 284 22.79 -1.78 -16.18
CA VAL A 284 22.77 -3.23 -15.88
C VAL A 284 21.87 -3.48 -14.68
N GLY A 285 20.88 -4.35 -14.80
CA GLY A 285 20.01 -4.71 -13.68
C GLY A 285 20.75 -5.54 -12.62
N LEU A 286 20.54 -5.20 -11.35
CA LEU A 286 21.07 -5.95 -10.20
C LEU A 286 20.00 -6.87 -9.57
N GLY A 287 18.79 -6.90 -10.14
CA GLY A 287 17.62 -7.61 -9.63
C GLY A 287 16.61 -6.68 -8.96
N TYR A 288 15.37 -7.14 -8.87
CA TYR A 288 14.23 -6.40 -8.33
C TYR A 288 14.20 -4.91 -8.73
N ARG A 289 14.31 -3.97 -7.78
CA ARG A 289 14.24 -2.51 -8.01
C ARG A 289 15.61 -1.83 -8.12
N TYR A 290 16.68 -2.61 -8.25
CA TYR A 290 18.05 -2.10 -8.34
C TYR A 290 18.68 -2.33 -9.71
N ALA A 291 19.51 -1.36 -10.11
CA ALA A 291 20.38 -1.43 -11.27
C ALA A 291 21.67 -0.66 -10.99
N ARG A 292 22.63 -0.71 -11.92
CA ARG A 292 23.82 0.14 -11.91
C ARG A 292 24.06 0.81 -13.26
N LEU A 293 24.74 1.94 -13.23
CA LEU A 293 25.29 2.65 -14.38
C LEU A 293 26.75 2.98 -14.06
N GLY A 294 27.67 2.18 -14.58
CA GLY A 294 29.07 2.20 -14.13
C GLY A 294 29.18 1.95 -12.62
N ALA A 295 29.80 2.89 -11.90
CA ALA A 295 29.95 2.86 -10.44
C ALA A 295 28.75 3.47 -9.67
N GLN A 296 27.68 3.87 -10.35
CA GLN A 296 26.50 4.43 -9.71
C GLN A 296 25.44 3.34 -9.51
N ILE A 297 24.84 3.30 -8.32
CA ILE A 297 23.68 2.46 -8.03
C ILE A 297 22.41 3.24 -8.34
N LEU A 298 21.43 2.57 -8.96
CA LEU A 298 20.09 3.07 -9.16
C LEU A 298 19.11 2.26 -8.29
N TYR A 299 18.16 2.96 -7.68
CA TYR A 299 16.99 2.38 -7.02
C TYR A 299 15.72 3.03 -7.58
N ASP A 300 14.72 2.25 -7.98
CA ASP A 300 13.50 2.74 -8.66
C ASP A 300 13.79 3.58 -9.92
N GLY A 301 14.93 3.34 -10.56
CA GLY A 301 15.42 4.09 -11.71
C GLY A 301 16.00 5.47 -11.39
N LYS A 302 16.33 5.75 -10.12
CA LYS A 302 16.99 7.00 -9.68
C LYS A 302 18.36 6.69 -9.10
N ILE A 303 19.35 7.54 -9.40
CA ILE A 303 20.70 7.43 -8.82
C ILE A 303 20.63 7.58 -7.30
N VAL A 304 21.25 6.64 -6.58
CA VAL A 304 21.44 6.69 -5.14
C VAL A 304 22.65 7.59 -4.86
N THR A 305 22.42 8.77 -4.29
CA THR A 305 23.47 9.78 -4.08
C THR A 305 24.40 9.46 -2.90
N THR A 306 23.95 8.63 -1.96
CA THR A 306 24.70 8.25 -0.76
C THR A 306 24.70 6.73 -0.58
N PRO A 307 25.39 5.97 -1.47
CA PRO A 307 25.40 4.50 -1.42
C PRO A 307 26.22 3.94 -0.25
N GLY A 308 26.97 4.79 0.47
CA GLY A 308 27.84 4.37 1.57
C GLY A 308 29.03 3.56 1.06
N ARG A 309 29.30 2.42 1.71
CA ARG A 309 30.42 1.53 1.39
C ARG A 309 30.05 0.36 0.49
N VAL A 310 28.85 0.36 -0.08
CA VAL A 310 28.41 -0.74 -0.94
C VAL A 310 29.30 -0.84 -2.18
N ASP A 311 29.90 -2.00 -2.36
CA ASP A 311 30.65 -2.34 -3.55
C ASP A 311 29.69 -2.71 -4.69
N VAL A 312 29.65 -1.86 -5.71
CA VAL A 312 28.75 -1.97 -6.86
C VAL A 312 29.03 -3.21 -7.70
N GLU A 313 30.28 -3.68 -7.76
CA GLU A 313 30.65 -4.79 -8.64
C GLU A 313 30.22 -6.15 -8.07
N THR A 314 30.10 -6.24 -6.74
CA THR A 314 29.64 -7.47 -6.06
C THR A 314 28.19 -7.37 -5.55
N ALA A 315 27.57 -6.20 -5.65
CA ALA A 315 26.20 -5.96 -5.23
C ALA A 315 25.18 -6.77 -6.03
N ARG A 316 24.21 -7.34 -5.33
CA ARG A 316 23.02 -7.99 -5.90
C ARG A 316 21.78 -7.68 -5.07
N ALA A 317 20.63 -7.58 -5.72
CA ALA A 317 19.37 -7.40 -5.02
C ALA A 317 18.87 -8.74 -4.49
N VAL A 318 18.47 -8.76 -3.23
CA VAL A 318 17.89 -9.94 -2.55
C VAL A 318 16.40 -9.77 -2.29
N PHE A 319 15.89 -8.55 -2.42
CA PHE A 319 14.48 -8.22 -2.32
C PHE A 319 14.20 -6.88 -3.02
N HIS A 320 12.92 -6.49 -3.14
CA HIS A 320 12.55 -5.27 -3.86
C HIS A 320 13.16 -4.00 -3.29
N ASP A 321 13.42 -3.96 -1.99
CA ASP A 321 14.05 -2.82 -1.33
C ASP A 321 15.31 -3.20 -0.56
N MET A 322 15.96 -4.31 -0.93
CA MET A 322 17.21 -4.71 -0.30
C MET A 322 18.25 -5.17 -1.33
N LEU A 323 19.36 -4.44 -1.38
CA LEU A 323 20.59 -4.76 -2.10
C LEU A 323 21.69 -5.10 -1.09
N ILE A 324 22.49 -6.11 -1.37
CA ILE A 324 23.64 -6.51 -0.54
C ILE A 324 24.87 -6.78 -1.41
N ASP A 325 26.05 -6.38 -0.96
CA ASP A 325 27.33 -6.72 -1.60
C ASP A 325 28.01 -7.94 -0.95
N ALA A 326 29.15 -8.37 -1.49
CA ALA A 326 29.84 -9.57 -0.98
C ALA A 326 30.38 -9.42 0.44
N ASP A 327 30.62 -8.18 0.91
CA ASP A 327 31.10 -7.86 2.26
C ASP A 327 29.94 -7.66 3.26
N GLY A 328 28.70 -7.77 2.79
CA GLY A 328 27.49 -7.66 3.58
C GLY A 328 27.02 -6.23 3.83
N HIS A 329 27.57 -5.23 3.12
CA HIS A 329 27.01 -3.88 3.14
C HIS A 329 25.67 -3.85 2.41
N VAL A 330 24.72 -3.10 2.95
CA VAL A 330 23.32 -3.14 2.48
C VAL A 330 22.83 -1.76 2.08
N LEU A 331 22.07 -1.68 0.99
CA LEU A 331 21.09 -0.62 0.78
C LEU A 331 19.69 -1.14 1.08
N TRP A 332 18.99 -0.42 1.96
CA TRP A 332 17.56 -0.58 2.18
C TRP A 332 16.81 0.56 1.48
N GLY A 333 16.19 0.26 0.34
CA GLY A 333 15.83 1.24 -0.67
C GLY A 333 17.08 2.04 -1.08
N LYS A 334 17.08 3.33 -0.77
CA LYS A 334 18.23 4.24 -1.00
C LYS A 334 19.16 4.40 0.22
N ASN A 335 18.86 3.76 1.35
CA ASN A 335 19.52 4.05 2.62
C ASN A 335 20.60 3.01 2.94
N TYR A 336 21.83 3.46 3.12
CA TYR A 336 22.93 2.60 3.55
C TYR A 336 22.76 2.06 4.98
N ARG A 337 23.15 0.80 5.16
CA ARG A 337 23.24 0.09 6.44
C ARG A 337 24.54 -0.68 6.54
N LYS A 338 25.09 -0.74 7.77
CA LYS A 338 26.28 -1.52 8.07
C LYS A 338 25.96 -3.02 8.02
N PRO A 339 26.96 -3.88 7.73
CA PRO A 339 26.76 -5.32 7.73
C PRO A 339 26.26 -5.84 9.08
N LEU A 340 25.31 -6.76 9.04
CA LEU A 340 24.85 -7.46 10.22
C LEU A 340 25.94 -8.48 10.64
N PRO A 341 26.37 -8.53 11.92
CA PRO A 341 27.44 -9.43 12.33
C PRO A 341 27.15 -10.92 12.04
N GLY A 342 28.06 -11.54 11.29
CA GLY A 342 27.98 -12.96 10.94
C GLY A 342 26.96 -13.31 9.85
N ILE A 343 26.48 -12.32 9.09
CA ILE A 343 25.69 -12.55 7.88
C ILE A 343 26.55 -13.20 6.80
N ASP A 344 26.01 -14.23 6.15
CA ASP A 344 26.55 -14.74 4.89
C ASP A 344 25.82 -14.06 3.73
N ALA A 345 26.44 -12.98 3.24
CA ALA A 345 25.88 -12.16 2.17
C ALA A 345 25.71 -12.91 0.85
N ARG A 346 26.49 -13.97 0.60
CA ARG A 346 26.44 -14.73 -0.66
C ARG A 346 25.21 -15.62 -0.73
N SER A 347 24.83 -16.24 0.37
CA SER A 347 23.69 -17.18 0.43
C SER A 347 22.37 -16.53 0.88
N LEU A 348 22.40 -15.27 1.32
CA LEU A 348 21.22 -14.53 1.78
C LEU A 348 20.11 -14.48 0.70
N ARG A 349 18.90 -14.88 1.10
CA ARG A 349 17.67 -14.80 0.29
C ARG A 349 16.44 -14.64 1.17
N PHE A 350 15.39 -14.00 0.65
CA PHE A 350 14.10 -13.92 1.32
C PHE A 350 13.29 -15.21 1.09
N LEU A 351 12.65 -15.69 2.15
CA LEU A 351 11.71 -16.82 2.12
C LEU A 351 10.27 -16.34 1.98
N THR A 352 9.94 -15.28 2.72
CA THR A 352 8.70 -14.50 2.63
C THR A 352 9.11 -13.04 2.69
N TRP A 353 8.18 -12.09 2.55
CA TRP A 353 8.55 -10.68 2.75
C TRP A 353 9.01 -10.39 4.19
N ALA A 354 8.58 -11.22 5.15
CA ALA A 354 8.86 -11.07 6.57
C ALA A 354 10.12 -11.81 7.04
N PHE A 355 10.53 -12.88 6.35
CA PHE A 355 11.65 -13.74 6.78
C PHE A 355 12.68 -13.94 5.67
N ALA A 356 13.95 -13.93 6.06
CA ALA A 356 15.09 -14.21 5.19
C ALA A 356 15.99 -15.28 5.81
N VAL A 357 16.80 -15.93 4.98
CA VAL A 357 17.77 -16.92 5.41
C VAL A 357 19.08 -16.75 4.69
N ASP A 358 20.17 -17.09 5.35
CA ASP A 358 21.44 -17.43 4.71
C ASP A 358 21.75 -18.92 4.95
N ASP A 359 22.96 -19.40 4.69
CA ASP A 359 23.29 -20.82 4.91
C ASP A 359 23.43 -21.20 6.39
N ARG A 360 23.43 -20.23 7.31
CA ARG A 360 23.73 -20.44 8.74
C ARG A 360 22.58 -20.04 9.66
N ARG A 361 21.77 -19.06 9.27
CA ARG A 361 20.83 -18.37 10.15
C ARG A 361 19.53 -18.02 9.44
N VAL A 362 18.54 -17.74 10.27
CA VAL A 362 17.23 -17.22 9.89
C VAL A 362 17.12 -15.80 10.43
N TYR A 363 16.52 -14.94 9.65
CA TYR A 363 16.34 -13.53 9.93
C TYR A 363 14.87 -13.15 9.78
N TYR A 364 14.42 -12.23 10.62
CA TYR A 364 13.15 -11.55 10.41
C TYR A 364 13.40 -10.09 10.02
N ARG A 365 12.50 -9.59 9.19
CA ARG A 365 12.50 -8.23 8.67
C ARG A 365 11.98 -7.28 9.74
N THR A 366 12.72 -6.22 10.03
CA THR A 366 12.25 -5.06 10.79
C THR A 366 11.95 -3.91 9.83
N ASN A 367 11.45 -2.79 10.34
CA ASN A 367 11.20 -1.60 9.52
C ASN A 367 12.46 -1.04 8.82
N THR A 368 13.67 -1.33 9.32
CA THR A 368 14.90 -0.68 8.81
C THR A 368 16.13 -1.59 8.66
N ASN A 369 16.01 -2.88 9.02
CA ASN A 369 17.10 -3.86 8.96
C ASN A 369 16.59 -5.31 9.07
N LEU A 370 17.48 -6.29 9.00
CA LEU A 370 17.26 -7.67 9.43
C LEU A 370 17.71 -7.87 10.89
N ALA A 371 16.97 -8.71 11.62
CA ALA A 371 17.34 -9.20 12.95
C ALA A 371 17.38 -10.73 12.94
N VAL A 372 18.28 -11.33 13.73
CA VAL A 372 18.43 -12.79 13.83
C VAL A 372 17.23 -13.38 14.56
N CYS A 373 16.69 -14.49 14.06
CA CYS A 373 15.72 -15.29 14.80
C CYS A 373 16.48 -16.26 15.72
N ASP A 374 16.56 -15.94 17.00
CA ASP A 374 17.25 -16.80 17.97
C ASP A 374 16.48 -18.12 18.18
N GLY A 375 17.21 -19.24 18.25
CA GLY A 375 16.63 -20.55 18.51
C GLY A 375 15.91 -21.22 17.33
N VAL A 376 15.86 -20.58 16.16
CA VAL A 376 15.27 -21.18 14.95
C VAL A 376 16.25 -22.14 14.29
N ASP A 377 15.80 -23.36 14.02
CA ASP A 377 16.59 -24.36 13.33
C ASP A 377 16.60 -24.13 11.82
N ARG A 378 17.66 -23.47 11.33
CA ARG A 378 17.84 -23.17 9.91
C ARG A 378 17.69 -24.40 9.00
N ALA A 379 18.10 -25.58 9.42
CA ALA A 379 18.11 -26.77 8.55
C ALA A 379 16.71 -27.31 8.20
N SER A 380 15.71 -27.10 9.05
CA SER A 380 14.33 -27.58 8.84
C SER A 380 13.35 -26.48 8.43
N VAL A 381 13.81 -25.25 8.18
CA VAL A 381 12.91 -24.15 7.86
C VAL A 381 12.16 -24.39 6.55
N GLU A 382 10.84 -24.31 6.64
CA GLU A 382 9.90 -24.30 5.52
C GLU A 382 9.04 -23.02 5.52
N VAL A 383 8.57 -22.62 4.34
CA VAL A 383 7.72 -21.43 4.17
C VAL A 383 6.28 -21.79 4.51
N VAL A 384 5.63 -20.97 5.35
CA VAL A 384 4.19 -21.05 5.63
C VAL A 384 3.55 -19.71 5.20
N PRO A 385 3.03 -19.62 3.97
CA PRO A 385 2.49 -18.35 3.45
C PRO A 385 1.33 -17.79 4.31
N PRO A 386 1.12 -16.46 4.30
CA PRO A 386 1.88 -15.45 3.55
C PRO A 386 3.10 -14.89 4.31
N MET A 387 3.10 -15.01 5.64
CA MET A 387 4.00 -14.25 6.53
C MET A 387 4.71 -15.09 7.60
N ARG A 388 4.64 -16.41 7.49
CA ARG A 388 5.15 -17.31 8.53
C ARG A 388 6.18 -18.26 7.95
N ILE A 389 6.94 -18.86 8.85
CA ILE A 389 7.81 -19.98 8.56
C ILE A 389 7.56 -21.06 9.61
N ARG A 390 7.96 -22.29 9.34
CA ARG A 390 7.97 -23.36 10.33
C ARG A 390 9.37 -23.94 10.40
N ASP A 391 9.82 -24.32 11.59
CA ASP A 391 10.98 -25.18 11.79
C ASP A 391 10.56 -26.45 12.55
N ARG A 392 11.53 -27.31 12.89
CA ARG A 392 11.27 -28.54 13.65
C ARG A 392 10.59 -28.33 15.01
N ASN A 393 10.65 -27.12 15.57
CA ASN A 393 10.10 -26.79 16.89
C ASN A 393 8.70 -26.17 16.80
N GLY A 394 8.23 -25.82 15.60
CA GLY A 394 6.86 -25.36 15.35
C GLY A 394 6.78 -24.18 14.40
N LEU A 395 5.57 -23.63 14.31
CA LEU A 395 5.26 -22.45 13.51
C LEU A 395 5.89 -21.20 14.14
N ILE A 396 6.38 -20.28 13.31
CA ILE A 396 7.02 -19.04 13.73
C ILE A 396 6.33 -17.86 13.02
N GLU A 397 5.99 -16.83 13.80
CA GLU A 397 5.46 -15.56 13.30
C GLU A 397 6.15 -14.37 13.95
N ILE A 398 5.95 -13.17 13.39
CA ILE A 398 6.45 -11.92 13.99
C ILE A 398 5.38 -11.36 14.92
N ARG A 399 5.71 -11.20 16.20
CA ARG A 399 4.90 -10.45 17.18
C ARG A 399 5.65 -9.20 17.62
N TYR A 400 4.94 -8.09 17.79
CA TYR A 400 5.53 -6.86 18.27
C TYR A 400 5.13 -6.66 19.74
N PRO A 401 6.10 -6.38 20.64
CA PRO A 401 7.51 -6.07 20.39
C PRO A 401 8.48 -7.26 20.36
N GLU A 402 8.01 -8.51 20.54
CA GLU A 402 8.84 -9.68 20.84
C GLU A 402 9.77 -10.15 19.70
N GLY A 403 9.48 -9.79 18.45
CA GLY A 403 10.20 -10.26 17.27
C GLY A 403 9.65 -11.59 16.75
N ALA A 404 10.54 -12.45 16.25
CA ALA A 404 10.16 -13.78 15.77
C ALA A 404 9.93 -14.74 16.94
N VAL A 405 8.74 -15.34 17.04
CA VAL A 405 8.37 -16.24 18.13
C VAL A 405 7.70 -17.51 17.62
N HIS A 406 7.98 -18.63 18.27
CA HIS A 406 7.23 -19.87 18.07
C HIS A 406 5.81 -19.72 18.59
N VAL A 407 4.84 -20.20 17.79
CA VAL A 407 3.41 -20.13 18.10
C VAL A 407 2.76 -21.48 17.92
N PRO A 408 1.65 -21.75 18.63
CA PRO A 408 0.89 -22.97 18.41
C PRO A 408 0.44 -23.06 16.95
N ASP A 409 0.44 -24.26 16.39
CA ASP A 409 -0.16 -24.48 15.08
C ASP A 409 -1.65 -24.09 15.14
N PRO A 410 -2.17 -23.37 14.15
CA PRO A 410 -3.58 -23.02 14.11
C PRO A 410 -4.44 -24.29 14.09
N SER A 411 -5.39 -24.39 15.01
CA SER A 411 -6.37 -25.47 15.02
C SER A 411 -7.11 -25.53 13.67
N PRO A 412 -7.39 -26.72 13.13
CA PRO A 412 -8.04 -26.89 11.82
C PRO A 412 -9.51 -26.42 11.75
N GLU A 413 -10.02 -25.74 12.78
CA GLU A 413 -11.38 -25.21 12.85
C GLU A 413 -11.35 -23.68 12.80
N SER A 414 -11.32 -23.09 11.60
CA SER A 414 -11.63 -21.66 11.36
C SER A 414 -12.04 -21.42 9.92
#